data_AF-A0A3A6JH63-F1
#
_entry.id   AF-A0A3A6JH63-F1
#
_cell.length_a   1.000
_cell.length_b   1.000
_cell.length_c   1.000
_cell.angle_alpha   90.00
_cell.angle_beta   90.00
_cell.angle_gamma   90.00
#
_symmetry.space_group_name_H-M   'P 1'
#
loop_
_entity.id
_entity.type
_entity.pdbx_description
1 polymer ?
#
loop_
_entity_poly.entity_id
_entity_poly.type
_entity_poly.pdbx_seq_one_letter_code
_entity_poly.pdbx_strand_id
1 'polypeptide(L)' 'GFVFVIFTICSLAEQLGRSTVSVSSALKELDAAGLIERRRTRFSSPNHIFVKIPNVE' A
#
# COMPACT_ATOMS: atom_id res chain seq x y z
N GLY A 1 -0.51 -3.24 16.73
CA GLY A 1 0.61 -3.80 15.96
C GLY A 1 0.51 -3.35 14.51
N PHE A 2 1.62 -3.28 13.78
CA PHE A 2 1.63 -2.89 12.37
C PHE A 2 1.85 -4.13 11.49
N VAL A 3 1.01 -4.31 10.47
CA VAL A 3 1.19 -5.37 9.47
C VAL A 3 1.88 -4.74 8.27
N PHE A 4 3.02 -5.30 7.87
CA PHE A 4 3.77 -4.87 6.69
C PHE A 4 3.44 -5.80 5.54
N VAL A 5 3.17 -5.23 4.38
CA VAL A 5 2.97 -6.02 3.17
C VAL A 5 3.84 -5.45 2.06
N ILE A 6 4.78 -6.27 1.58
CA ILE A 6 5.63 -5.92 0.44
C ILE A 6 4.90 -6.42 -0.81
N PHE A 7 4.28 -5.50 -1.54
CA PHE A 7 3.68 -5.80 -2.83
C PHE A 7 4.12 -4.79 -3.89
N THR A 8 4.39 -5.29 -5.09
CA THR A 8 4.48 -4.43 -6.27
C THR A 8 3.06 -4.01 -6.68
N ILE A 9 2.92 -2.81 -7.27
CA ILE A 9 1.62 -2.34 -7.78
C ILE A 9 1.03 -3.34 -8.79
N CYS A 10 1.88 -3.97 -9.60
CA CYS A 10 1.45 -4.99 -10.56
C CYS A 10 0.85 -6.23 -9.87
N SER A 11 1.48 -6.75 -8.82
CA SER A 11 0.96 -7.90 -8.08
C SER A 11 -0.37 -7.59 -7.37
N LEU A 12 -0.51 -6.38 -6.82
CA LEU A 12 -1.78 -5.91 -6.25
C LEU A 12 -2.87 -5.77 -7.31
N ALA A 13 -2.54 -5.21 -8.48
CA ALA A 13 -3.48 -5.06 -9.59
C ALA A 13 -4.01 -6.41 -10.07
N GLU A 14 -3.12 -7.40 -10.22
CA GLU A 14 -3.46 -8.76 -10.61
C GLU A 14 -4.35 -9.46 -9.57
N GLN A 15 -3.96 -9.44 -8.30
CA GLN A 15 -4.73 -10.09 -7.22
C GLN A 15 -6.09 -9.44 -6.97
N LEU A 16 -6.19 -8.12 -7.12
CA LEU A 16 -7.44 -7.38 -6.93
C LEU A 16 -8.32 -7.36 -8.18
N GLY A 17 -7.83 -7.83 -9.33
CA GLY A 17 -8.52 -7.70 -10.61
C GLY A 17 -8.79 -6.24 -10.99
N ARG A 18 -7.86 -5.34 -10.64
CA ARG A 18 -7.97 -3.88 -10.87
C ARG A 18 -6.81 -3.38 -11.72
N SER A 19 -6.98 -2.23 -12.35
CA SER A 19 -5.87 -1.59 -13.07
C SER A 19 -4.81 -1.09 -12.09
N THR A 20 -3.55 -1.05 -12.55
CA THR A 20 -2.43 -0.48 -11.79
C THR A 20 -2.68 0.98 -11.37
N VAL A 21 -3.41 1.73 -12.20
CA VAL A 21 -3.84 3.11 -11.92
C VAL A 21 -4.82 3.15 -10.74
N SER A 22 -5.83 2.26 -10.74
CA SER A 22 -6.81 2.16 -9.65
C SER A 22 -6.14 1.80 -8.33
N VAL A 23 -5.20 0.85 -8.34
CA VAL A 23 -4.39 0.49 -7.16
C VAL A 23 -3.55 1.67 -6.69
N SER A 24 -2.92 2.41 -7.62
CA SER A 24 -2.11 3.58 -7.27
C SER A 24 -2.94 4.68 -6.59
N SER A 25 -4.13 4.99 -7.13
CA SER A 25 -5.07 5.95 -6.52
C SER A 25 -5.56 5.50 -5.15
N ALA A 26 -6.01 4.25 -5.01
CA ALA A 26 -6.50 3.73 -3.73
C ALA A 26 -5.42 3.81 -2.64
N LEU A 27 -4.19 3.43 -2.97
CA LEU A 27 -3.08 3.57 -2.03
C LEU A 27 -2.75 5.05 -1.72
N LYS A 28 -2.97 5.99 -2.64
CA LYS A 28 -2.80 7.43 -2.38
C LYS A 28 -3.89 7.97 -1.44
N GLU A 29 -5.13 7.51 -1.60
CA GLU A 29 -6.25 7.85 -0.72
C GLU A 29 -6.03 7.30 0.71
N LEU A 30 -5.58 6.06 0.82
CA LEU A 30 -5.25 5.46 2.12
C LEU A 30 -4.08 6.17 2.82
N ASP A 31 -3.10 6.64 2.06
CA ASP A 31 -1.96 7.42 2.58
C ASP A 31 -2.44 8.80 3.07
N ALA A 32 -3.29 9.47 2.28
CA ALA A 32 -3.92 10.73 2.67
C ALA A 32 -4.82 10.61 3.91
N ALA A 33 -5.51 9.47 4.07
CA ALA A 33 -6.28 9.15 5.26
C ALA A 33 -5.42 8.74 6.48
N GLY A 34 -4.09 8.65 6.32
CA GLY A 34 -3.16 8.23 7.36
C GLY A 34 -3.30 6.75 7.75
N LEU A 35 -4.03 5.95 6.96
CA LEU A 35 -4.27 4.53 7.18
C LEU A 35 -3.10 3.67 6.74
N ILE A 36 -2.27 4.19 5.83
CA ILE A 36 -1.02 3.55 5.46
C ILE A 36 0.17 4.51 5.60
N GLU A 37 1.35 3.94 5.78
CA GLU A 37 2.62 4.64 5.56
C GLU A 37 3.37 3.97 4.41
N ARG A 38 3.86 4.77 3.47
CA ARG A 38 4.71 4.31 2.38
C ARG A 38 6.16 4.65 2.70
N ARG A 39 7.00 3.65 2.98
CA ARG A 39 8.45 3.85 3.09
C ARG A 39 9.14 3.42 1.81
N ARG A 40 9.76 4.39 1.14
CA ARG A 40 10.64 4.14 0.01
C ARG A 40 11.95 3.58 0.56
N THR A 41 12.29 2.37 0.16
CA THR A 41 13.48 1.66 0.69
C THR A 41 14.73 2.02 -0.09
N ARG A 42 14.81 1.75 -1.40
CA ARG A 42 15.90 2.13 -2.32
C ARG A 42 15.42 2.19 -3.77
N PHE A 43 16.23 2.76 -4.66
CA PHE A 43 15.93 3.01 -6.09
C PHE A 43 15.55 1.74 -6.90
N SER A 44 15.83 0.53 -6.37
CA SER A 44 15.55 -0.77 -7.02
C SER A 44 14.71 -1.73 -6.18
N SER A 45 14.21 -1.32 -5.00
CA SER A 45 13.44 -2.18 -4.11
C SER A 45 11.97 -1.76 -4.10
N PRO A 46 11.01 -2.71 -4.08
CA PRO A 46 9.60 -2.38 -3.97
C PRO A 46 9.33 -1.57 -2.70
N ASN A 47 8.46 -0.57 -2.80
CA ASN A 47 8.09 0.26 -1.66
C ASN A 47 7.45 -0.59 -0.56
N HIS A 48 7.79 -0.32 0.69
CA HIS A 48 7.15 -0.99 1.82
C HIS A 48 5.86 -0.25 2.16
N ILE A 49 4.74 -0.97 2.18
CA ILE A 49 3.43 -0.45 2.59
C ILE A 49 3.16 -0.93 4.02
N PHE A 50 2.98 0.04 4.92
CA PHE A 50 2.69 -0.16 6.33
C PHE A 50 1.20 0.07 6.51
N VAL A 51 0.43 -0.97 6.85
CA VAL A 51 -1.00 -0.79 7.12
C VAL A 51 -1.18 -0.53 8.61
N LYS A 52 -1.77 0.61 8.95
CA LYS A 52 -2.23 0.89 10.31
C LYS A 52 -3.54 0.14 10.50
N ILE A 53 -3.56 -0.79 11.44
CA ILE A 53 -4.83 -1.39 11.87
C ILE A 53 -5.57 -0.27 12.60
N PRO A 54 -6.76 0.16 12.13
CA PRO A 54 -7.55 1.14 12.86
C PRO A 54 -7.79 0.59 14.27
N ASN A 55 -7.56 1.41 15.29
CA ASN A 55 -7.92 1.03 16.66
C ASN A 55 -9.44 0.88 16.65
N VAL A 56 -9.92 -0.36 16.64
CA VAL A 56 -11.33 -0.65 16.83
C VAL A 56 -11.56 -0.53 18.33
N GLU A 57 -11.79 0.70 18.80
CA GLU A 57 -12.40 0.97 20.11
C GLU A 57 -13.90 1.18 19.94
#